data_AF-A0A645DCG3-F1
#
_entry.id   AF-A0A645DCG3-F1
#
_cell.length_a   1.000
_cell.length_b   1.000
_cell.length_c   1.000
_cell.angle_alpha   90.00
_cell.angle_beta   90.00
_cell.angle_gamma   90.00
#
_symmetry.space_group_name_H-M   'P 1'
#
loop_
_entity.id
_entity.type
_entity.pdbx_description
1 polymer ?
#
loop_
_entity_poly.entity_id
_entity_poly.type
_entity_poly.pdbx_seq_one_letter_code
_entity_poly.pdbx_strand_id
1 'polypeptide(L)'
;MSDEKIETQLRKLGNTPYQLRNLKIDLDEGISLPISVINQIRRECIDKLSEERIEIKDRKYKNEKVSYNPQRAIRQKDKKIRVKVKNLEQLREVVNFEIDAIYYEDASTIEDAISIGKENNKKVIYSAPRIIRNKEYNRLNKIKNLNEESIQIGTLGSIDFFKNKNFCIDYYLNAFNSETINHFKKEGATSVCISQELNINEMEETLTYTDLDVESIVYGFAPMMISEYCPMGVIVRNCKKDKRCKECSESRYALKDFKGEEYRLSQDIFCRTTIYNSKPTCVLDNLQELNNIGVNIFRLDFTGESTSEIREVLEAYIEVINNNFRLGDKSNRLYKKLDEEGITTAHFYKGVE
;
A
#
# COMPACT_ATOMS: atom_id res chain seq x y z
N MET A 1 -1.10 -13.05 -56.75
CA MET A 1 -0.62 -12.61 -55.40
C MET A 1 -0.06 -13.85 -54.71
N SER A 2 1.02 -13.79 -53.90
CA SER A 2 1.61 -14.99 -53.28
C SER A 2 1.01 -15.32 -51.90
N ASP A 3 0.95 -16.61 -51.57
CA ASP A 3 0.46 -17.13 -50.28
C ASP A 3 1.18 -16.48 -49.08
N GLU A 4 2.50 -16.31 -49.17
CA GLU A 4 3.32 -15.66 -48.15
C GLU A 4 2.86 -14.23 -47.83
N LYS A 5 2.40 -13.47 -48.84
CA LYS A 5 1.91 -12.11 -48.64
C LYS A 5 0.57 -12.09 -47.92
N ILE A 6 -0.32 -13.05 -48.20
CA ILE A 6 -1.60 -13.19 -47.52
C ILE A 6 -1.38 -13.57 -46.07
N GLU A 7 -0.54 -14.57 -45.84
CA GLU A 7 -0.18 -15.03 -44.49
C GLU A 7 0.38 -13.88 -43.66
N THR A 8 1.32 -13.11 -44.22
CA THR A 8 1.91 -11.95 -43.54
C THR A 8 0.87 -10.91 -43.13
N GLN A 9 -0.16 -10.65 -43.95
CA GLN A 9 -1.21 -9.69 -43.61
C GLN A 9 -2.21 -10.27 -42.59
N LEU A 10 -2.58 -11.55 -42.70
CA LEU A 10 -3.51 -12.21 -41.77
C LEU A 10 -2.89 -12.44 -40.38
N ARG A 11 -1.57 -12.62 -40.28
CA ARG A 11 -0.85 -12.80 -39.00
C ARG A 11 -0.71 -11.55 -38.15
N LYS A 12 -1.03 -10.36 -38.67
CA LYS A 12 -0.92 -9.09 -37.93
C LYS A 12 -2.00 -8.96 -36.86
N LEU A 13 -1.88 -9.71 -35.76
CA LEU A 13 -2.88 -9.77 -34.69
C LEU A 13 -2.42 -9.10 -33.37
N GLY A 14 -1.27 -8.42 -33.36
CA GLY A 14 -0.60 -7.96 -32.14
C GLY A 14 -1.40 -7.05 -31.21
N ASN A 15 -2.42 -6.35 -31.71
CA ASN A 15 -3.32 -5.50 -30.91
C ASN A 15 -4.61 -6.22 -30.49
N THR A 16 -4.65 -7.55 -30.61
CA THR A 16 -5.83 -8.37 -30.31
C THR A 16 -5.44 -9.53 -29.40
N PRO A 17 -6.39 -10.12 -28.65
CA PRO A 17 -6.11 -11.29 -27.82
C PRO A 17 -5.99 -12.61 -28.62
N TYR A 18 -5.97 -12.55 -29.97
CA TYR A 18 -5.99 -13.72 -30.83
C TYR A 18 -4.61 -14.07 -31.38
N GLN A 19 -4.38 -15.37 -31.59
CA GLN A 19 -3.19 -15.88 -32.27
C GLN A 19 -3.60 -16.81 -33.41
N LEU A 20 -3.04 -16.59 -34.60
CA LEU A 20 -3.26 -17.45 -35.75
C LEU A 20 -2.43 -18.72 -35.61
N ARG A 21 -3.09 -19.85 -35.31
CA ARG A 21 -2.44 -21.16 -35.21
C ARG A 21 -2.22 -21.79 -36.58
N ASN A 22 -3.30 -22.01 -37.33
CA ASN A 22 -3.30 -22.65 -38.64
C ASN A 22 -3.90 -21.72 -39.68
N LEU A 23 -3.32 -21.71 -40.88
CA LEU A 23 -3.82 -20.99 -42.04
C LEU A 23 -3.80 -21.93 -43.24
N LYS A 24 -4.95 -22.09 -43.90
CA LYS A 24 -5.06 -22.77 -45.19
C LYS A 24 -5.48 -21.72 -46.22
N ILE A 25 -4.68 -21.58 -47.27
CA ILE A 25 -4.94 -20.68 -48.38
C ILE A 25 -5.34 -21.54 -49.58
N ASP A 26 -6.46 -21.20 -50.21
CA ASP A 26 -6.98 -21.87 -51.39
C ASP A 26 -7.29 -20.77 -52.42
N LEU A 27 -6.51 -20.70 -53.49
CA LEU A 27 -6.56 -19.62 -54.49
C LEU A 27 -6.45 -20.21 -55.89
N ASP A 28 -7.37 -19.83 -56.77
CA ASP A 28 -7.29 -20.20 -58.17
C ASP A 28 -6.16 -19.45 -58.90
N GLU A 29 -5.67 -20.06 -59.97
CA GLU A 29 -4.62 -19.48 -60.81
C GLU A 29 -5.07 -18.14 -61.45
N GLY A 30 -4.18 -17.15 -61.42
CA GLY A 30 -4.42 -15.84 -62.04
C GLY A 30 -5.19 -14.83 -61.17
N ILE A 31 -5.61 -15.19 -59.95
CA ILE A 31 -6.32 -14.26 -59.05
C ILE A 31 -5.35 -13.26 -58.39
N SER A 32 -5.76 -11.98 -58.41
CA SER A 32 -5.09 -10.90 -57.69
C SER A 32 -6.10 -10.18 -56.79
N LEU A 33 -5.85 -10.19 -55.48
CA LEU A 33 -6.66 -9.45 -54.51
C LEU A 33 -5.86 -8.25 -53.97
N PRO A 34 -6.48 -7.09 -53.80
CA PRO A 34 -5.84 -5.96 -53.12
C PRO A 34 -5.54 -6.29 -51.65
N ILE A 35 -4.40 -5.80 -51.14
CA ILE A 35 -4.02 -5.95 -49.72
C ILE A 35 -5.06 -5.35 -48.77
N SER A 36 -5.75 -4.29 -49.19
CA SER A 36 -6.85 -3.67 -48.43
C SER A 36 -7.97 -4.66 -48.14
N VAL A 37 -8.29 -5.55 -49.08
CA VAL A 37 -9.33 -6.57 -48.93
C VAL A 37 -8.91 -7.63 -47.90
N ILE A 38 -7.67 -8.11 -47.94
CA ILE A 38 -7.16 -9.07 -46.94
C ILE A 38 -7.19 -8.45 -45.53
N ASN A 39 -6.77 -7.19 -45.41
CA ASN A 39 -6.82 -6.48 -44.14
C ASN A 39 -8.26 -6.29 -43.64
N GLN A 40 -9.21 -6.08 -44.55
CA GLN A 40 -10.62 -5.98 -44.21
C GLN A 40 -11.16 -7.32 -43.71
N ILE A 41 -10.91 -8.42 -44.41
CA ILE A 41 -11.28 -9.78 -44.00
C ILE A 41 -10.71 -10.10 -42.61
N ARG A 42 -9.43 -9.77 -42.37
CA ARG A 42 -8.82 -9.94 -41.05
C ARG A 42 -9.59 -9.19 -39.96
N ARG A 43 -9.92 -7.91 -40.18
CA ARG A 43 -10.66 -7.10 -39.22
C ARG A 43 -12.05 -7.67 -38.94
N GLU A 44 -12.79 -8.02 -39.98
CA GLU A 44 -14.13 -8.60 -39.84
C GLU A 44 -14.12 -9.93 -39.10
N CYS A 45 -13.12 -10.79 -39.35
CA CYS A 45 -12.95 -12.03 -38.58
C CYS A 45 -12.64 -11.76 -37.10
N ILE A 46 -11.79 -10.78 -36.79
CA ILE A 46 -11.47 -10.37 -35.42
C ILE A 46 -12.73 -9.84 -34.73
N ASP A 47 -13.54 -9.03 -35.41
CA ASP A 47 -14.76 -8.45 -34.87
C ASP A 47 -15.77 -9.56 -34.53
N LYS A 48 -16.02 -10.48 -35.46
CA LYS A 48 -16.89 -11.65 -35.23
C LYS A 48 -16.42 -12.53 -34.08
N LEU A 49 -15.11 -12.82 -34.00
CA LEU A 49 -14.55 -13.56 -32.86
C LEU A 49 -14.74 -12.81 -31.53
N SER A 50 -14.74 -11.48 -31.56
CA SER A 50 -14.90 -10.65 -30.38
C SER A 50 -16.35 -10.60 -29.92
N GLU A 51 -17.31 -10.55 -30.85
CA GLU A 51 -18.74 -10.69 -30.56
C GLU A 51 -19.05 -12.02 -29.86
N GLU A 52 -18.53 -13.13 -30.38
CA GLU A 52 -18.71 -14.46 -29.77
C GLU A 52 -18.11 -14.56 -28.36
N ARG A 53 -17.08 -13.77 -28.04
CA ARG A 53 -16.49 -13.72 -26.68
C ARG A 53 -17.36 -12.95 -25.68
N ILE A 54 -18.26 -12.08 -26.16
CA ILE A 54 -19.18 -11.31 -25.29
C ILE A 54 -20.26 -12.23 -24.74
N GLU A 55 -20.70 -13.22 -25.52
CA GLU A 55 -21.65 -14.25 -25.09
C GLU A 55 -20.98 -15.27 -24.15
N ILE A 56 -20.75 -14.86 -22.90
CA ILE A 56 -20.32 -15.78 -21.85
C ILE A 56 -21.54 -16.60 -21.44
N LYS A 57 -21.55 -17.90 -21.79
CA LYS A 57 -22.55 -18.87 -21.31
C LYS A 57 -22.74 -18.72 -19.80
N ASP A 58 -24.01 -18.67 -19.39
CA ASP A 58 -24.47 -18.53 -18.00
C ASP A 58 -24.23 -17.17 -17.32
N ARG A 59 -23.69 -16.16 -18.02
CA ARG A 59 -23.55 -14.82 -17.47
C ARG A 59 -24.65 -13.90 -18.01
N LYS A 60 -25.78 -13.83 -17.28
CA LYS A 60 -26.84 -12.86 -17.58
C LYS A 60 -26.39 -11.46 -17.15
N TYR A 61 -26.55 -10.47 -18.03
CA TYR A 61 -26.43 -9.06 -17.65
C TYR A 61 -27.46 -8.78 -16.54
N LYS A 62 -26.99 -8.44 -15.35
CA LYS A 62 -27.87 -8.01 -14.27
C LYS A 62 -28.25 -6.55 -14.52
N ASN A 63 -29.42 -6.34 -15.12
CA ASN A 63 -30.03 -5.00 -15.22
C ASN A 63 -30.69 -4.60 -13.88
N GLU A 64 -29.99 -4.81 -12.77
CA GLU A 64 -30.44 -4.41 -11.44
C GLU A 64 -29.86 -3.02 -11.17
N LYS A 65 -30.74 -2.02 -11.02
CA LYS A 65 -30.32 -0.72 -10.49
C LYS A 65 -30.03 -0.91 -9.00
N VAL A 66 -28.77 -0.78 -8.62
CA VAL A 66 -28.39 -0.75 -7.20
C VAL A 66 -28.84 0.58 -6.62
N SER A 67 -29.77 0.53 -5.66
CA SER A 67 -30.18 1.72 -4.90
C SER A 67 -29.09 2.06 -3.89
N TYR A 68 -28.40 3.18 -4.11
CA TYR A 68 -27.37 3.68 -3.20
C TYR A 68 -27.97 4.74 -2.26
N ASN A 69 -28.02 4.45 -0.96
CA ASN A 69 -28.54 5.37 0.05
C ASN A 69 -27.69 5.29 1.35
N PRO A 70 -26.47 5.85 1.33
CA PRO A 70 -25.54 5.75 2.45
C PRO A 70 -26.09 6.50 3.67
N GLN A 71 -25.91 5.91 4.85
CA GLN A 71 -26.34 6.52 6.10
C GLN A 71 -25.22 7.31 6.72
N ARG A 72 -25.50 8.55 7.14
CA ARG A 72 -24.55 9.35 7.89
C ARG A 72 -24.26 8.70 9.24
N ALA A 73 -23.00 8.69 9.62
CA ALA A 73 -22.54 8.04 10.84
C ALA A 73 -22.07 9.10 11.86
N ILE A 74 -22.29 8.81 13.15
CA ILE A 74 -21.80 9.65 14.25
C ILE A 74 -20.59 8.95 14.87
N ARG A 75 -19.51 9.70 15.09
CA ARG A 75 -18.23 9.17 15.59
C ARG A 75 -17.79 9.81 16.89
N GLN A 76 -17.09 9.02 17.70
CA GLN A 76 -16.29 9.53 18.81
C GLN A 76 -14.97 10.10 18.25
N LYS A 77 -14.47 11.16 18.88
CA LYS A 77 -13.33 11.95 18.39
C LYS A 77 -12.08 11.81 19.26
N ASP A 78 -11.91 10.66 19.89
CA ASP A 78 -10.75 10.42 20.74
C ASP A 78 -9.50 10.33 19.87
N LYS A 79 -8.58 11.26 20.12
CA LYS A 79 -7.35 11.41 19.36
C LYS A 79 -6.33 10.40 19.84
N LYS A 80 -5.75 9.67 18.90
CA LYS A 80 -4.74 8.64 19.18
C LYS A 80 -3.52 8.87 18.30
N ILE A 81 -2.35 8.57 18.83
CA ILE A 81 -1.11 8.46 18.03
C ILE A 81 -0.77 6.99 17.94
N ARG A 82 -0.55 6.51 16.72
CA ARG A 82 0.02 5.18 16.47
C ARG A 82 1.32 5.31 15.71
N VAL A 83 2.20 4.35 15.95
CA VAL A 83 3.56 4.41 15.42
C VAL A 83 3.91 3.09 14.77
N LYS A 84 4.42 3.10 13.55
CA LYS A 84 4.99 1.91 12.92
C LYS A 84 6.50 1.93 13.02
N VAL A 85 7.09 0.80 13.42
CA VAL A 85 8.54 0.61 13.55
C VAL A 85 8.98 -0.71 12.90
N LYS A 86 10.22 -0.75 12.43
CA LYS A 86 10.75 -1.93 11.70
C LYS A 86 11.49 -2.91 12.58
N ASN A 87 12.04 -2.48 13.71
CA ASN A 87 12.97 -3.28 14.51
C ASN A 87 12.91 -2.95 16.00
N LEU A 88 13.60 -3.77 16.82
CA LEU A 88 13.62 -3.63 18.28
C LEU A 88 14.29 -2.34 18.77
N GLU A 89 15.25 -1.78 18.04
CA GLU A 89 15.91 -0.53 18.42
C GLU A 89 14.92 0.63 18.40
N GLN A 90 14.18 0.77 17.30
CA GLN A 90 13.13 1.77 17.16
C GLN A 90 12.01 1.53 18.18
N LEU A 91 11.57 0.27 18.38
CA LEU A 91 10.57 -0.06 19.38
C LEU A 91 10.97 0.41 20.78
N ARG A 92 12.20 0.15 21.22
CA ARG A 92 12.71 0.54 22.54
C ARG A 92 12.72 2.05 22.74
N GLU A 93 12.87 2.83 21.68
CA GLU A 93 12.73 4.28 21.75
C GLU A 93 11.26 4.68 21.91
N VAL A 94 10.39 4.13 21.05
CA VAL A 94 8.98 4.51 20.94
C VAL A 94 8.15 4.13 22.18
N VAL A 95 8.49 3.04 22.89
CA VAL A 95 7.76 2.65 24.12
C VAL A 95 7.83 3.67 25.26
N ASN A 96 8.78 4.61 25.21
CA ASN A 96 8.94 5.66 26.22
C ASN A 96 7.93 6.82 26.07
N PHE A 97 7.12 6.83 25.01
CA PHE A 97 6.19 7.92 24.68
C PHE A 97 4.74 7.56 24.99
N GLU A 98 3.90 8.57 25.18
CA GLU A 98 2.46 8.40 25.35
C GLU A 98 1.77 8.24 23.98
N ILE A 99 1.52 6.99 23.59
CA ILE A 99 0.92 6.58 22.31
C ILE A 99 -0.06 5.43 22.52
N ASP A 100 -1.00 5.26 21.59
CA ASP A 100 -2.08 4.26 21.64
C ASP A 100 -1.58 2.84 21.32
N ALA A 101 -0.85 2.68 20.23
CA ALA A 101 -0.34 1.38 19.80
C ALA A 101 0.90 1.50 18.90
N ILE A 102 1.68 0.43 18.86
CA ILE A 102 2.90 0.30 18.05
C ILE A 102 2.72 -0.83 17.04
N TYR A 103 2.75 -0.51 15.75
CA TYR A 103 2.83 -1.48 14.67
C TYR A 103 4.27 -1.96 14.49
N TYR A 104 4.48 -3.27 14.53
CA TYR A 104 5.80 -3.90 14.47
C TYR A 104 5.93 -4.85 13.28
N GLU A 105 6.90 -4.64 12.39
CA GLU A 105 6.99 -5.38 11.12
C GLU A 105 7.86 -6.65 11.16
N ASP A 106 8.83 -6.76 12.08
CA ASP A 106 9.77 -7.89 12.08
C ASP A 106 9.18 -9.14 12.76
N ALA A 107 8.66 -10.04 11.94
CA ALA A 107 8.15 -11.33 12.39
C ALA A 107 9.18 -12.21 13.13
N SER A 108 10.48 -12.00 12.92
CA SER A 108 11.51 -12.85 13.53
C SER A 108 11.75 -12.55 15.01
N THR A 109 11.48 -11.31 15.43
CA THR A 109 11.72 -10.79 16.78
C THR A 109 10.42 -10.32 17.47
N ILE A 110 9.26 -10.69 16.90
CA ILE A 110 7.94 -10.27 17.41
C ILE A 110 7.70 -10.68 18.87
N GLU A 111 8.16 -11.84 19.33
CA GLU A 111 8.00 -12.27 20.73
C GLU A 111 8.76 -11.37 21.71
N ASP A 112 9.95 -10.91 21.33
CA ASP A 112 10.73 -9.94 22.11
C ASP A 112 10.03 -8.58 22.09
N ALA A 113 9.54 -8.17 20.92
CA ALA A 113 8.81 -6.91 20.77
C ALA A 113 7.57 -6.85 21.67
N ILE A 114 6.81 -7.94 21.69
CA ILE A 114 5.66 -8.15 22.57
C ILE A 114 6.04 -8.03 24.05
N SER A 115 7.14 -8.68 24.43
CA SER A 115 7.62 -8.68 25.82
C SER A 115 8.00 -7.27 26.26
N ILE A 116 8.76 -6.54 25.41
CA ILE A 116 9.10 -5.13 25.62
C ILE A 116 7.84 -4.27 25.74
N GLY A 117 6.84 -4.51 24.88
CA GLY A 117 5.54 -3.84 24.94
C GLY A 117 4.86 -4.03 26.29
N LYS A 118 4.74 -5.28 26.75
CA LYS A 118 4.11 -5.63 28.04
C LYS A 118 4.84 -5.01 29.23
N GLU A 119 6.16 -5.08 29.25
CA GLU A 119 6.99 -4.48 30.31
C GLU A 119 6.78 -2.97 30.42
N ASN A 120 6.47 -2.29 29.31
CA ASN A 120 6.25 -0.84 29.26
C ASN A 120 4.76 -0.46 29.18
N ASN A 121 3.84 -1.41 29.39
CA ASN A 121 2.40 -1.22 29.27
C ASN A 121 1.97 -0.58 27.93
N LYS A 122 2.58 -1.04 26.83
CA LYS A 122 2.30 -0.62 25.45
C LYS A 122 1.71 -1.75 24.63
N LYS A 123 0.68 -1.42 23.84
CA LYS A 123 0.10 -2.36 22.87
C LYS A 123 1.00 -2.46 21.65
N VAL A 124 1.60 -3.63 21.45
CA VAL A 124 2.33 -3.97 20.22
C VAL A 124 1.41 -4.78 19.32
N ILE A 125 1.37 -4.42 18.04
CA ILE A 125 0.52 -5.03 17.01
C ILE A 125 1.44 -5.48 15.89
N TYR A 126 1.47 -6.78 15.59
CA TYR A 126 2.23 -7.23 14.43
C TYR A 126 1.64 -6.65 13.14
N SER A 127 2.47 -6.05 12.30
CA SER A 127 2.10 -5.56 10.98
C SER A 127 2.48 -6.58 9.91
N ALA A 128 1.47 -7.25 9.36
CA ALA A 128 1.68 -8.22 8.29
C ALA A 128 2.23 -7.55 7.02
N PRO A 129 3.09 -8.23 6.24
CA PRO A 129 3.64 -7.65 5.01
C PRO A 129 2.56 -7.32 3.99
N ARG A 130 2.79 -6.27 3.20
CA ARG A 130 1.90 -5.86 2.10
C ARG A 130 1.65 -6.97 1.07
N ILE A 131 2.65 -7.83 0.83
CA ILE A 131 2.57 -8.88 -0.18
C ILE A 131 2.92 -10.20 0.48
N ILE A 132 1.99 -11.16 0.39
CA ILE A 132 2.16 -12.52 0.90
C ILE A 132 1.69 -13.50 -0.17
N ARG A 133 2.60 -14.34 -0.66
CA ARG A 133 2.28 -15.44 -1.59
C ARG A 133 1.84 -16.68 -0.82
N ASN A 134 1.08 -17.57 -1.47
CA ASN A 134 0.56 -18.80 -0.84
C ASN A 134 1.62 -19.62 -0.09
N LYS A 135 2.83 -19.76 -0.67
CA LYS A 135 3.95 -20.50 -0.05
C LYS A 135 4.55 -19.78 1.17
N GLU A 136 4.37 -18.47 1.28
CA GLU A 136 4.98 -17.60 2.28
C GLU A 136 4.18 -17.60 3.60
N TYR A 137 2.87 -17.87 3.57
CA TYR A 137 2.03 -17.97 4.77
C TYR A 137 2.56 -18.96 5.80
N ASN A 138 3.22 -20.04 5.36
CA ASN A 138 3.83 -21.01 6.27
C ASN A 138 4.85 -20.38 7.23
N ARG A 139 5.57 -19.33 6.78
CA ARG A 139 6.52 -18.59 7.63
C ARG A 139 5.85 -17.72 8.68
N LEU A 140 4.56 -17.42 8.51
CA LEU A 140 3.76 -16.59 9.42
C LEU A 140 2.93 -17.45 10.38
N ASN A 141 2.96 -18.79 10.28
CA ASN A 141 2.23 -19.68 11.19
C ASN A 141 2.61 -19.47 12.66
N LYS A 142 3.89 -19.16 12.95
CA LYS A 142 4.34 -18.84 14.31
C LYS A 142 3.55 -17.64 14.87
N ILE A 143 3.39 -16.60 14.06
CA ILE A 143 2.66 -15.37 14.41
C ILE A 143 1.17 -15.65 14.58
N LYS A 144 0.59 -16.45 13.68
CA LYS A 144 -0.81 -16.87 13.76
C LYS A 144 -1.14 -17.52 15.10
N ASN A 145 -0.21 -18.33 15.62
CA ASN A 145 -0.36 -19.07 16.87
C ASN A 145 0.00 -18.26 18.13
N LEU A 146 0.48 -17.02 18.00
CA LEU A 146 0.68 -16.16 19.17
C LEU A 146 -0.69 -15.87 19.80
N ASN A 147 -0.76 -15.85 21.13
CA ASN A 147 -2.02 -15.57 21.86
C ASN A 147 -2.51 -14.12 21.71
N GLU A 148 -1.75 -13.26 21.04
CA GLU A 148 -2.01 -11.82 21.01
C GLU A 148 -3.25 -11.41 20.23
N GLU A 149 -3.88 -10.36 20.73
CA GLU A 149 -5.27 -9.98 20.45
C GLU A 149 -5.44 -9.10 19.21
N SER A 150 -4.37 -8.59 18.57
CA SER A 150 -4.51 -7.67 17.45
C SER A 150 -3.43 -7.84 16.38
N ILE A 151 -3.83 -7.75 15.11
CA ILE A 151 -2.92 -7.78 13.95
C ILE A 151 -3.28 -6.66 12.96
N GLN A 152 -2.29 -6.06 12.32
CA GLN A 152 -2.51 -5.15 11.20
C GLN A 152 -2.42 -5.92 9.89
N ILE A 153 -3.44 -5.76 9.05
CA ILE A 153 -3.65 -6.52 7.82
C ILE A 153 -3.43 -5.64 6.60
N GLY A 154 -2.56 -6.10 5.69
CA GLY A 154 -2.28 -5.47 4.40
C GLY A 154 -2.84 -6.17 3.16
N THR A 155 -3.50 -7.32 3.31
CA THR A 155 -4.07 -8.10 2.20
C THR A 155 -5.40 -8.75 2.57
N LEU A 156 -6.32 -8.90 1.61
CA LEU A 156 -7.63 -9.52 1.86
C LEU A 156 -7.51 -10.97 2.36
N GLY A 157 -6.58 -11.74 1.78
CA GLY A 157 -6.33 -13.12 2.21
C GLY A 157 -5.83 -13.25 3.66
N SER A 158 -5.23 -12.20 4.21
CA SER A 158 -4.77 -12.21 5.60
C SER A 158 -5.92 -12.14 6.61
N ILE A 159 -7.09 -11.63 6.22
CA ILE A 159 -8.29 -11.61 7.07
C ILE A 159 -8.67 -13.04 7.45
N ASP A 160 -8.74 -13.94 6.47
CA ASP A 160 -9.02 -15.35 6.73
C ASP A 160 -7.83 -16.08 7.37
N PHE A 161 -6.60 -15.76 6.98
CA PHE A 161 -5.42 -16.41 7.58
C PHE A 161 -5.31 -16.18 9.09
N PHE A 162 -5.58 -14.94 9.55
CA PHE A 162 -5.56 -14.53 10.96
C PHE A 162 -6.95 -14.51 11.61
N LYS A 163 -7.89 -15.31 11.09
CA LYS A 163 -9.25 -15.43 11.63
C LYS A 163 -9.25 -15.66 13.15
N ASN A 164 -10.23 -15.07 13.82
CA ASN A 164 -10.40 -15.04 15.29
C ASN A 164 -9.44 -14.12 16.05
N LYS A 165 -8.62 -13.31 15.36
CA LYS A 165 -7.90 -12.19 15.97
C LYS A 165 -8.65 -10.88 15.70
N ASN A 166 -8.59 -9.91 16.61
CA ASN A 166 -8.98 -8.56 16.23
C ASN A 166 -7.96 -8.04 15.20
N PHE A 167 -8.41 -7.20 14.28
CA PHE A 167 -7.51 -6.65 13.30
C PHE A 167 -7.81 -5.19 12.99
N CYS A 168 -6.81 -4.50 12.48
CA CYS A 168 -6.97 -3.23 11.78
C CYS A 168 -6.44 -3.36 10.36
N ILE A 169 -6.90 -2.48 9.49
CA ILE A 169 -6.52 -2.47 8.07
C ILE A 169 -5.41 -1.45 7.84
N ASP A 170 -4.34 -1.86 7.17
CA ASP A 170 -3.29 -0.97 6.68
C ASP A 170 -3.72 -0.28 5.38
N TYR A 171 -3.08 0.82 4.99
CA TYR A 171 -3.43 1.60 3.79
C TYR A 171 -3.24 0.82 2.48
N TYR A 172 -2.54 -0.32 2.52
CA TYR A 172 -2.29 -1.19 1.38
C TYR A 172 -3.53 -1.77 0.71
N LEU A 173 -4.66 -1.81 1.41
CA LEU A 173 -5.94 -2.27 0.90
C LEU A 173 -6.77 -1.17 0.23
N ASN A 174 -6.19 0.03 0.09
CA ASN A 174 -6.77 1.16 -0.64
C ASN A 174 -8.21 1.47 -0.20
N ALA A 175 -8.40 1.68 1.11
CA ALA A 175 -9.65 2.17 1.65
C ALA A 175 -9.91 3.60 1.14
N PHE A 176 -10.58 3.70 -0.02
CA PHE A 176 -10.73 4.93 -0.80
C PHE A 176 -12.11 5.57 -0.67
N ASN A 177 -13.13 4.82 -0.22
CA ASN A 177 -14.49 5.32 -0.06
C ASN A 177 -15.19 4.64 1.11
N SER A 178 -16.36 5.17 1.48
CA SER A 178 -17.14 4.71 2.63
C SER A 178 -17.58 3.25 2.52
N GLU A 179 -17.91 2.76 1.32
CA GLU A 179 -18.31 1.37 1.09
C GLU A 179 -17.16 0.40 1.38
N THR A 180 -15.94 0.72 0.96
CA THR A 180 -14.75 -0.08 1.28
C THR A 180 -14.48 -0.10 2.78
N ILE A 181 -14.56 1.07 3.45
CA ILE A 181 -14.36 1.16 4.91
C ILE A 181 -15.42 0.32 5.65
N ASN A 182 -16.69 0.48 5.25
CA ASN A 182 -17.82 -0.23 5.87
C ASN A 182 -17.81 -1.73 5.54
N HIS A 183 -17.26 -2.13 4.40
CA HIS A 183 -16.98 -3.54 4.12
C HIS A 183 -15.98 -4.11 5.15
N PHE A 184 -14.86 -3.44 5.38
CA PHE A 184 -13.90 -3.88 6.39
C PHE A 184 -14.46 -3.87 7.82
N LYS A 185 -15.30 -2.88 8.16
CA LYS A 185 -16.05 -2.88 9.41
C LYS A 185 -16.90 -4.15 9.55
N LYS A 186 -17.64 -4.56 8.49
CA LYS A 186 -18.46 -5.77 8.49
C LYS A 186 -17.63 -7.05 8.63
N GLU A 187 -16.43 -7.08 8.06
CA GLU A 187 -15.46 -8.17 8.24
C GLU A 187 -14.87 -8.22 9.68
N GLY A 188 -15.08 -7.19 10.49
CA GLY A 188 -14.64 -7.13 11.89
C GLY A 188 -13.42 -6.25 12.16
N ALA A 189 -13.02 -5.38 11.23
CA ALA A 189 -11.94 -4.43 11.45
C ALA A 189 -12.28 -3.48 12.61
N THR A 190 -11.29 -3.20 13.46
CA THR A 190 -11.39 -2.24 14.57
C THR A 190 -11.00 -0.83 14.16
N SER A 191 -10.14 -0.68 13.15
CA SER A 191 -9.82 0.59 12.51
C SER A 191 -9.34 0.38 11.07
N VAL A 192 -9.36 1.44 10.28
CA VAL A 192 -8.84 1.47 8.90
C VAL A 192 -7.84 2.61 8.75
N CYS A 193 -6.66 2.32 8.20
CA CYS A 193 -5.80 3.35 7.63
C CYS A 193 -6.30 3.68 6.22
N ILE A 194 -6.71 4.94 6.03
CA ILE A 194 -7.26 5.41 4.77
C ILE A 194 -6.18 5.48 3.68
N SER A 195 -6.59 5.44 2.42
CA SER A 195 -5.66 5.56 1.28
C SER A 195 -4.86 6.87 1.34
N GLN A 196 -3.56 6.79 1.05
CA GLN A 196 -2.68 7.97 0.93
C GLN A 196 -2.93 8.79 -0.34
N GLU A 197 -3.77 8.28 -1.25
CA GLU A 197 -4.10 8.91 -2.54
C GLU A 197 -5.33 9.83 -2.47
N LEU A 198 -6.08 9.82 -1.35
CA LEU A 198 -7.22 10.71 -1.18
C LEU A 198 -6.78 12.14 -0.86
N ASN A 199 -7.48 13.11 -1.44
CA ASN A 199 -7.39 14.49 -1.00
C ASN A 199 -8.36 14.78 0.15
N ILE A 200 -8.17 15.92 0.84
CA ILE A 200 -8.95 16.27 2.04
C ILE A 200 -10.47 16.32 1.80
N ASN A 201 -10.92 16.80 0.64
CA ASN A 201 -12.35 16.89 0.35
C ASN A 201 -12.97 15.50 0.16
N GLU A 202 -12.26 14.62 -0.56
CA GLU A 202 -12.68 13.23 -0.73
C GLU A 202 -12.69 12.47 0.61
N MET A 203 -11.73 12.75 1.48
CA MET A 203 -11.71 12.22 2.85
C MET A 203 -12.93 12.70 3.64
N GLU A 204 -13.24 14.00 3.64
CA GLU A 204 -14.39 14.54 4.37
C GLU A 204 -15.71 13.89 3.94
N GLU A 205 -15.92 13.75 2.63
CA GLU A 205 -17.10 13.08 2.09
C GLU A 205 -17.13 11.59 2.50
N THR A 206 -16.01 10.88 2.27
CA THR A 206 -15.87 9.44 2.58
C THR A 206 -16.16 9.15 4.06
N LEU A 207 -15.62 9.97 4.94
CA LEU A 207 -15.67 9.76 6.38
C LEU A 207 -17.04 10.16 6.98
N THR A 208 -17.90 10.85 6.24
CA THR A 208 -19.27 11.18 6.68
C THR A 208 -20.15 9.93 6.85
N TYR A 209 -19.86 8.84 6.13
CA TYR A 209 -20.73 7.65 6.03
C TYR A 209 -20.16 6.41 6.73
N THR A 210 -19.24 6.59 7.68
CA THR A 210 -18.68 5.49 8.48
C THR A 210 -18.46 5.94 9.93
N ASP A 211 -18.64 5.01 10.86
CA ASP A 211 -18.38 5.17 12.29
C ASP A 211 -17.11 4.44 12.76
N LEU A 212 -16.37 3.82 11.84
CA LEU A 212 -15.13 3.11 12.16
C LEU A 212 -14.02 4.10 12.55
N ASP A 213 -13.13 3.71 13.46
CA ASP A 213 -11.89 4.44 13.76
C ASP A 213 -11.06 4.57 12.48
N VAL A 214 -10.68 5.80 12.14
CA VAL A 214 -9.93 6.11 10.92
C VAL A 214 -8.55 6.65 11.26
N GLU A 215 -7.58 5.98 10.65
CA GLU A 215 -6.17 6.26 10.73
C GLU A 215 -5.69 6.92 9.43
N SER A 216 -4.80 7.90 9.56
CA SER A 216 -4.11 8.52 8.44
C SER A 216 -2.63 8.66 8.74
N ILE A 217 -1.79 8.47 7.72
CA ILE A 217 -0.34 8.65 7.85
C ILE A 217 -0.03 10.13 7.76
N VAL A 218 0.45 10.68 8.86
CA VAL A 218 0.80 12.11 8.98
C VAL A 218 2.30 12.35 8.99
N TYR A 219 3.10 11.31 9.22
CA TYR A 219 4.53 11.31 9.01
C TYR A 219 5.02 10.00 8.40
N GLY A 220 6.00 10.10 7.51
CA GLY A 220 6.76 8.94 7.03
C GLY A 220 7.01 9.00 5.53
N PHE A 221 7.92 8.15 5.05
CA PHE A 221 8.23 8.10 3.63
C PHE A 221 7.23 7.21 2.88
N ALA A 222 6.59 7.76 1.84
CA ALA A 222 5.62 7.01 1.04
C ALA A 222 6.33 5.92 0.21
N PRO A 223 5.85 4.66 0.20
CA PRO A 223 6.38 3.63 -0.70
C PRO A 223 6.08 3.97 -2.16
N MET A 224 7.08 4.03 -3.02
CA MET A 224 6.89 4.28 -4.45
C MET A 224 6.87 3.00 -5.27
N MET A 225 7.75 2.05 -4.93
CA MET A 225 7.90 0.81 -5.70
C MET A 225 8.25 -0.35 -4.77
N ILE A 226 7.73 -1.53 -5.09
CA ILE A 226 8.14 -2.79 -4.50
C ILE A 226 8.74 -3.67 -5.58
N SER A 227 9.92 -4.20 -5.31
CA SER A 227 10.70 -4.99 -6.25
C SER A 227 11.08 -6.34 -5.64
N GLU A 228 10.85 -7.42 -6.38
CA GLU A 228 11.40 -8.76 -6.10
C GLU A 228 12.91 -8.80 -6.35
N TYR A 229 13.41 -7.88 -7.18
CA TYR A 229 14.83 -7.69 -7.40
C TYR A 229 15.40 -6.79 -6.30
N CYS A 230 16.47 -7.22 -5.64
CA CYS A 230 17.15 -6.44 -4.61
C CYS A 230 18.41 -5.76 -5.20
N PRO A 231 18.40 -4.42 -5.41
CA PRO A 231 19.57 -3.70 -5.90
C PRO A 231 20.78 -3.85 -4.98
N MET A 232 20.56 -3.83 -3.66
CA MET A 232 21.61 -3.98 -2.64
C MET A 232 22.30 -5.34 -2.73
N GLY A 233 21.50 -6.40 -2.86
CA GLY A 233 21.99 -7.77 -2.94
C GLY A 233 22.88 -8.00 -4.17
N VAL A 234 22.51 -7.42 -5.31
CA VAL A 234 23.28 -7.59 -6.55
C VAL A 234 24.53 -6.69 -6.58
N ILE A 235 24.38 -5.41 -6.26
CA ILE A 235 25.46 -4.43 -6.44
C ILE A 235 26.51 -4.54 -5.33
N VAL A 236 26.06 -4.68 -4.08
CA VAL A 236 26.94 -4.50 -2.92
C VAL A 236 27.44 -5.85 -2.37
N ARG A 237 26.67 -6.93 -2.52
CA ARG A 237 26.86 -8.13 -1.67
C ARG A 237 26.91 -9.46 -2.41
N ASN A 238 26.95 -9.45 -3.75
CA ASN A 238 27.00 -10.65 -4.61
C ASN A 238 25.99 -11.74 -4.16
N CYS A 239 24.82 -11.30 -3.70
CA CYS A 239 23.79 -12.15 -3.16
C CYS A 239 23.13 -12.91 -4.31
N LYS A 240 23.16 -14.24 -4.26
CA LYS A 240 22.34 -15.07 -5.15
C LYS A 240 20.88 -14.97 -4.70
N LYS A 241 19.94 -14.97 -5.66
CA LYS A 241 18.49 -15.04 -5.38
C LYS A 241 18.23 -16.03 -4.24
N ASP A 242 17.40 -15.61 -3.29
CA ASP A 242 16.87 -16.43 -2.18
C ASP A 242 17.79 -16.67 -0.96
N LYS A 243 18.93 -16.00 -0.84
CA LYS A 243 19.72 -16.03 0.42
C LYS A 243 19.64 -14.72 1.19
N ARG A 244 18.78 -14.71 2.21
CA ARG A 244 18.73 -13.64 3.23
C ARG A 244 20.11 -13.54 3.90
N CYS A 245 20.82 -12.44 3.75
CA CYS A 245 22.05 -12.21 4.49
C CYS A 245 21.75 -11.33 5.71
N LYS A 246 22.30 -11.70 6.88
CA LYS A 246 22.12 -10.97 8.15
C LYS A 246 22.59 -9.52 8.05
N GLU A 247 23.57 -9.27 7.18
CA GLU A 247 24.13 -7.93 7.00
C GLU A 247 23.10 -6.96 6.39
N CYS A 248 22.04 -7.43 5.69
CA CYS A 248 21.06 -6.55 5.02
C CYS A 248 20.28 -5.67 6.00
N SER A 249 20.08 -6.15 7.22
CA SER A 249 19.44 -5.38 8.29
C SER A 249 20.36 -4.38 8.99
N GLU A 250 21.68 -4.41 8.72
CA GLU A 250 22.68 -3.63 9.47
C GLU A 250 23.13 -2.36 8.74
N SER A 251 22.60 -2.07 7.55
CA SER A 251 23.05 -0.93 6.75
C SER A 251 21.90 -0.17 6.11
N ARG A 252 21.98 1.16 6.11
CA ARG A 252 21.03 2.04 5.42
C ARG A 252 21.48 2.21 3.96
N TYR A 253 20.59 1.90 3.04
CA TYR A 253 20.84 2.02 1.60
C TYR A 253 19.83 2.98 0.97
N ALA A 254 20.28 3.73 -0.03
CA ALA A 254 19.43 4.57 -0.86
C ALA A 254 19.86 4.48 -2.34
N LEU A 255 18.91 4.67 -3.24
CA LEU A 255 19.20 4.95 -4.65
C LEU A 255 19.30 6.45 -4.81
N LYS A 256 20.38 6.93 -5.45
CA LYS A 256 20.58 8.35 -5.72
C LYS A 256 20.27 8.65 -7.18
N ASP A 257 19.41 9.63 -7.44
CA ASP A 257 19.14 10.07 -8.81
C ASP A 257 20.18 11.09 -9.33
N PHE A 258 20.00 11.53 -10.57
CA PHE A 258 20.90 12.49 -11.22
C PHE A 258 20.81 13.92 -10.64
N LYS A 259 19.74 14.23 -9.91
CA LYS A 259 19.57 15.51 -9.18
C LYS A 259 20.13 15.42 -7.76
N GLY A 260 20.53 14.23 -7.33
CA GLY A 260 21.09 13.97 -6.02
C GLY A 260 20.07 13.59 -4.96
N GLU A 261 18.81 13.40 -5.31
CA GLU A 261 17.76 12.94 -4.39
C GLU A 261 18.00 11.48 -3.99
N GLU A 262 17.76 11.15 -2.73
CA GLU A 262 18.05 9.85 -2.14
C GLU A 262 16.77 9.09 -1.79
N TYR A 263 16.53 7.98 -2.48
CA TYR A 263 15.35 7.12 -2.31
C TYR A 263 15.71 5.91 -1.45
N ARG A 264 15.19 5.90 -0.22
CA ARG A 264 15.56 4.91 0.80
C ARG A 264 15.09 3.51 0.41
N LEU A 265 15.91 2.51 0.72
CA LEU A 265 15.61 1.11 0.49
C LEU A 265 15.35 0.40 1.81
N SER A 266 14.34 -0.47 1.83
CA SER A 266 14.13 -1.40 2.94
C SER A 266 13.63 -2.75 2.45
N GLN A 267 13.97 -3.82 3.16
CA GLN A 267 13.57 -5.16 2.81
C GLN A 267 12.54 -5.72 3.80
N ASP A 268 11.55 -6.45 3.28
CA ASP A 268 10.61 -7.20 4.10
C ASP A 268 11.11 -8.61 4.47
N ILE A 269 10.28 -9.39 5.17
CA ILE A 269 10.61 -10.76 5.55
C ILE A 269 10.79 -11.74 4.38
N PHE A 270 10.24 -11.40 3.23
CA PHE A 270 10.30 -12.21 2.01
C PHE A 270 11.35 -11.69 1.02
N CYS A 271 12.28 -10.82 1.48
CA CYS A 271 13.36 -10.23 0.70
C CYS A 271 12.88 -9.31 -0.44
N ARG A 272 11.66 -8.79 -0.39
CA ARG A 272 11.20 -7.76 -1.31
C ARG A 272 11.73 -6.41 -0.89
N THR A 273 12.28 -5.67 -1.84
CA THR A 273 12.79 -4.32 -1.59
C THR A 273 11.68 -3.31 -1.84
N THR A 274 11.37 -2.52 -0.83
CA THR A 274 10.56 -1.30 -0.95
C THR A 274 11.50 -0.13 -1.19
N ILE A 275 11.21 0.63 -2.25
CA ILE A 275 11.83 1.90 -2.57
C ILE A 275 10.88 2.99 -2.10
N TYR A 276 11.32 3.80 -1.16
CA TYR A 276 10.55 4.90 -0.60
C TYR A 276 10.84 6.20 -1.34
N ASN A 277 9.91 7.15 -1.24
CA ASN A 277 10.08 8.51 -1.74
C ASN A 277 11.32 9.17 -1.10
N SER A 278 11.91 10.18 -1.75
CA SER A 278 13.10 10.86 -1.22
C SER A 278 12.77 11.85 -0.10
N LYS A 279 11.55 12.38 -0.10
CA LYS A 279 11.04 13.31 0.92
C LYS A 279 9.97 12.64 1.80
N PRO A 280 9.96 12.88 3.12
CA PRO A 280 8.92 12.36 3.99
C PRO A 280 7.62 13.15 3.79
N THR A 281 6.51 12.44 3.99
CA THR A 281 5.22 13.09 4.27
C THR A 281 5.32 13.74 5.64
N CYS A 282 4.87 14.98 5.77
CA CYS A 282 4.77 15.69 7.04
C CYS A 282 3.49 16.54 7.01
N VAL A 283 2.58 16.31 7.95
CA VAL A 283 1.28 17.00 8.03
C VAL A 283 1.11 17.63 9.42
N LEU A 284 2.22 18.08 10.00
CA LEU A 284 2.30 18.54 11.40
C LEU A 284 1.47 19.82 11.64
N ASP A 285 1.43 20.71 10.67
CA ASP A 285 0.71 21.99 10.66
C ASP A 285 -0.80 21.84 10.33
N ASN A 286 -1.19 20.76 9.67
CA ASN A 286 -2.57 20.50 9.26
C ASN A 286 -3.29 19.39 10.05
N LEU A 287 -2.73 18.92 11.17
CA LEU A 287 -3.36 17.89 12.01
C LEU A 287 -4.78 18.26 12.48
N GLN A 288 -5.04 19.54 12.73
CA GLN A 288 -6.37 20.02 13.13
C GLN A 288 -7.42 19.77 12.04
N GLU A 289 -7.05 19.99 10.78
CA GLU A 289 -7.94 19.84 9.64
C GLU A 289 -8.33 18.36 9.47
N LEU A 290 -7.34 17.46 9.52
CA LEU A 290 -7.56 16.02 9.52
C LEU A 290 -8.47 15.57 10.67
N ASN A 291 -8.25 16.11 11.87
CA ASN A 291 -9.12 15.82 13.02
C ASN A 291 -10.57 16.27 12.78
N ASN A 292 -10.77 17.42 12.16
CA ASN A 292 -12.09 18.01 11.95
C ASN A 292 -12.93 17.19 10.95
N ILE A 293 -12.31 16.69 9.88
CA ILE A 293 -12.95 15.82 8.88
C ILE A 293 -13.14 14.37 9.38
N GLY A 294 -12.59 14.05 10.56
CA GLY A 294 -12.85 12.82 11.29
C GLY A 294 -11.78 11.74 11.16
N VAL A 295 -10.54 12.09 10.85
CA VAL A 295 -9.39 11.24 11.18
C VAL A 295 -9.17 11.35 12.69
N ASN A 296 -9.09 10.22 13.39
CA ASN A 296 -8.89 10.22 14.85
C ASN A 296 -7.62 9.49 15.30
N ILE A 297 -6.97 8.76 14.38
CA ILE A 297 -5.68 8.12 14.63
C ILE A 297 -4.62 8.75 13.71
N PHE A 298 -3.64 9.42 14.30
CA PHE A 298 -2.51 10.03 13.62
C PHE A 298 -1.34 9.05 13.61
N ARG A 299 -0.99 8.52 12.44
CA ARG A 299 0.05 7.51 12.30
C ARG A 299 1.37 8.09 11.83
N LEU A 300 2.43 7.68 12.50
CA LEU A 300 3.82 7.99 12.17
C LEU A 300 4.51 6.70 11.73
N ASP A 301 4.92 6.62 10.46
CA ASP A 301 5.62 5.47 9.90
C ASP A 301 7.13 5.71 9.90
N PHE A 302 7.83 5.06 10.83
CA PHE A 302 9.29 5.04 10.86
C PHE A 302 9.83 3.86 10.06
N THR A 303 10.73 4.18 9.15
CA THR A 303 11.43 3.27 8.28
C THR A 303 12.91 3.15 8.67
N GLY A 304 13.75 4.09 8.23
CA GLY A 304 15.18 4.10 8.43
C GLY A 304 15.66 5.23 9.33
N GLU A 305 14.79 5.89 10.07
CA GLU A 305 15.11 6.94 11.03
C GLU A 305 15.87 6.36 12.24
N SER A 306 16.80 7.15 12.78
CA SER A 306 17.53 6.88 14.02
C SER A 306 16.64 7.15 15.24
N THR A 307 17.04 6.63 16.41
CA THR A 307 16.34 6.86 17.67
C THR A 307 16.22 8.35 18.01
N SER A 308 17.23 9.17 17.70
CA SER A 308 17.17 10.63 17.88
C SER A 308 16.17 11.30 16.94
N GLU A 309 16.12 10.89 15.66
CA GLU A 309 15.13 11.42 14.70
C GLU A 309 13.71 11.01 15.11
N ILE A 310 13.52 9.76 15.53
CA ILE A 310 12.24 9.24 16.03
C ILE A 310 11.76 10.04 17.24
N ARG A 311 12.65 10.31 18.20
CA ARG A 311 12.36 11.15 19.37
C ARG A 311 11.92 12.55 18.97
N GLU A 312 12.69 13.20 18.11
CA GLU A 312 12.39 14.57 17.64
C GLU A 312 11.01 14.65 16.97
N VAL A 313 10.69 13.65 16.12
CA VAL A 313 9.39 13.54 15.47
C VAL A 313 8.28 13.30 16.50
N LEU A 314 8.41 12.28 17.36
CA LEU A 314 7.36 11.95 18.33
C LEU A 314 7.07 13.11 19.28
N GLU A 315 8.11 13.75 19.82
CA GLU A 315 7.93 14.88 20.72
C GLU A 315 7.18 16.04 20.07
N ALA A 316 7.45 16.34 18.80
CA ALA A 316 6.75 17.37 18.04
C ALA A 316 5.26 17.03 17.81
N TYR A 317 4.95 15.82 17.35
CA TYR A 317 3.56 15.42 17.10
C TYR A 317 2.74 15.32 18.39
N ILE A 318 3.33 14.81 19.48
CA ILE A 318 2.71 14.77 20.80
C ILE A 318 2.46 16.20 21.33
N GLU A 319 3.45 17.10 21.21
CA GLU A 319 3.30 18.51 21.59
C GLU A 319 2.10 19.15 20.88
N VAL A 320 2.00 18.99 19.56
CA VAL A 320 0.90 19.57 18.77
C VAL A 320 -0.45 18.99 19.18
N ILE A 321 -0.57 17.67 19.34
CA ILE A 321 -1.83 17.03 19.73
C ILE A 321 -2.28 17.46 21.13
N ASN A 322 -1.34 17.53 22.09
CA ASN A 322 -1.62 17.96 23.47
C ASN A 322 -1.90 19.47 23.56
N ASN A 323 -1.35 20.27 22.66
CA ASN A 323 -1.57 21.71 22.59
C ASN A 323 -2.75 22.10 21.68
N ASN A 324 -3.77 21.24 21.57
CA ASN A 324 -4.95 21.47 20.74
C ASN A 324 -4.63 21.85 19.29
N PHE A 325 -3.67 21.13 18.69
CA PHE A 325 -3.17 21.31 17.32
C PHE A 325 -2.44 22.62 17.05
N ARG A 326 -1.94 23.29 18.09
CA ARG A 326 -1.08 24.48 17.93
C ARG A 326 0.39 24.08 17.96
N LEU A 327 1.16 24.64 17.02
CA LEU A 327 2.61 24.46 16.98
C LEU A 327 3.26 25.08 18.24
N GLY A 328 4.15 24.32 18.87
CA GLY A 328 5.03 24.76 19.95
C GLY A 328 6.50 24.79 19.51
N ASP A 329 7.42 24.86 20.48
CA ASP A 329 8.85 25.03 20.20
C ASP A 329 9.44 23.79 19.50
N LYS A 330 9.04 22.59 19.94
CA LYS A 330 9.58 21.34 19.38
C LYS A 330 9.06 21.12 17.96
N SER A 331 7.76 21.34 17.75
CA SER A 331 7.15 21.22 16.43
C SER A 331 7.66 22.25 15.44
N ASN A 332 7.86 23.51 15.86
CA ASN A 332 8.45 24.54 14.99
C ASN A 332 9.88 24.21 14.59
N ARG A 333 10.68 23.71 15.54
CA ARG A 333 12.05 23.27 15.28
C ARG A 333 12.10 22.12 14.27
N LEU A 334 11.30 21.07 14.50
CA LEU A 334 11.23 19.93 13.59
C LEU A 334 10.75 20.35 12.21
N TYR A 335 9.66 21.13 12.14
CA TYR A 335 9.07 21.56 10.87
C TYR A 335 10.09 22.34 10.05
N LYS A 336 10.79 23.31 10.66
CA LYS A 336 11.84 24.07 9.97
C LYS A 336 12.95 23.18 9.44
N LYS A 337 13.44 22.23 10.26
CA LYS A 337 14.48 21.28 9.84
C LYS A 337 14.02 20.43 8.66
N LEU A 338 12.81 19.87 8.72
CA LEU A 338 12.29 19.04 7.64
C LEU A 338 12.00 19.85 6.38
N ASP A 339 11.53 21.09 6.50
CA ASP A 339 11.27 21.99 5.36
C ASP A 339 12.57 22.36 4.62
N GLU A 340 13.67 22.58 5.36
CA GLU A 340 15.01 22.78 4.79
C GLU A 340 15.51 21.54 4.03
N GLU A 341 15.20 20.33 4.50
CA GLU A 341 15.53 19.05 3.83
C GLU A 341 14.55 18.71 2.68
N GLY A 342 13.35 19.31 2.71
CA GLY A 342 12.22 19.08 1.82
C GLY A 342 11.20 18.10 2.38
N ILE A 343 9.92 18.48 2.37
CA ILE A 343 8.77 17.65 2.74
C ILE A 343 7.73 17.57 1.62
N THR A 344 6.81 16.62 1.75
CA THR A 344 5.56 16.59 0.98
C THR A 344 4.35 16.53 1.91
N THR A 345 3.23 17.06 1.48
CA THR A 345 1.93 16.90 2.15
C THR A 345 1.10 15.78 1.51
N ALA A 346 1.77 14.81 0.86
CA ALA A 346 1.13 13.72 0.13
C ALA A 346 0.03 14.23 -0.83
N HIS A 347 -1.05 13.47 -1.01
CA HIS A 347 -2.20 13.87 -1.82
C HIS A 347 -3.23 14.73 -1.09
N PHE A 348 -3.02 15.07 0.21
CA PHE A 348 -4.00 15.83 1.00
C PHE A 348 -4.44 17.12 0.31
N TYR A 349 -3.50 17.84 -0.33
CA TYR A 349 -3.74 19.09 -1.04
C TYR A 349 -3.46 19.03 -2.55
N LYS A 350 -3.14 17.84 -3.06
CA LYS A 350 -2.87 17.59 -4.48
C LYS A 350 -3.66 16.36 -4.89
N GLY A 351 -4.77 16.55 -5.59
CA GLY A 351 -5.53 15.44 -6.16
C GLY A 351 -4.65 14.55 -7.04
N VAL A 352 -5.05 13.31 -7.23
CA VAL A 352 -4.46 12.45 -8.28
C VAL A 352 -4.97 12.97 -9.62
N GLU A 353 -4.09 13.59 -10.42
CA GLU A 353 -4.39 14.00 -11.80
C GLU A 353 -4.52 12.80 -12.74
#